data_AF-A0A7C8ZCI5-F1
#
_entry.id   AF-A0A7C8ZCI5-F1
#
_cell.length_a   1.000
_cell.length_b   1.000
_cell.length_c   1.000
_cell.angle_alpha   90.00
_cell.angle_beta   90.00
_cell.angle_gamma   90.00
#
_symmetry.space_group_name_H-M   'P 1'
#
loop_
_entity.id
_entity.type
_entity.pdbx_description
1 polymer ?
#
loop_
_entity_poly.entity_id
_entity_poly.type
_entity_poly.pdbx_seq_one_letter_code
_entity_poly.pdbx_strand_id
1 'polypeptide(L)'
;GGECAINSIESMYAMGKVRMMASEFSAGEGLSANTQKGDSNKVVKVKGMKHGGEVGGFVLWQKRPDLWSLELVVSGTKITAGSDGKVAWRQTPWHDSHASKGPPRPLRRSLQVDLCA
;
A
#
# COMPACT_ATOMS: atom_id res chain seq x y z
N GLY A 1 -19.50 -3.28 28.23
CA GLY A 1 -18.70 -4.19 27.38
C GLY A 1 -17.98 -3.38 26.32
N GLY A 2 -16.76 -3.79 25.91
CA GLY A 2 -15.89 -3.01 25.02
C GLY A 2 -16.41 -2.85 23.57
N GLU A 3 -17.07 -3.88 23.03
CA GLU A 3 -17.66 -3.87 21.68
C GLU A 3 -18.64 -2.69 21.49
N CYS A 4 -19.51 -2.45 22.47
CA CYS A 4 -20.47 -1.34 22.45
C CYS A 4 -19.76 0.03 22.46
N ALA A 5 -18.65 0.15 23.20
CA ALA A 5 -17.87 1.38 23.28
C ALA A 5 -17.10 1.67 21.98
N ILE A 6 -16.63 0.63 21.27
CA ILE A 6 -15.97 0.81 19.97
C ILE A 6 -16.99 1.13 18.87
N ASN A 7 -18.19 0.56 18.96
CA ASN A 7 -19.28 0.82 18.03
C ASN A 7 -19.97 2.18 18.24
N SER A 8 -19.86 2.79 19.42
CA SER A 8 -20.35 4.15 19.67
C SER A 8 -19.44 5.27 19.12
N ILE A 9 -18.23 4.94 18.64
CA ILE A 9 -17.29 5.93 18.12
C ILE A 9 -17.69 6.35 16.70
N GLU A 10 -18.05 7.60 16.48
CA GLU A 10 -18.44 8.04 15.13
C GLU A 10 -17.25 8.30 14.21
N SER A 11 -16.10 8.69 14.78
CA SER A 11 -14.89 9.00 14.04
C SER A 11 -13.63 8.56 14.77
N MET A 12 -12.68 8.03 14.01
CA MET A 12 -11.39 7.58 14.47
C MET A 12 -10.29 8.18 13.60
N TYR A 13 -9.14 8.43 14.23
CA TYR A 13 -7.94 8.85 13.56
C TYR A 13 -6.76 8.06 14.11
N ALA A 14 -5.88 7.61 13.22
CA ALA A 14 -4.65 6.93 13.57
C ALA A 14 -3.52 7.47 12.69
N MET A 15 -2.34 7.61 13.28
CA MET A 15 -1.14 7.99 12.55
C MET A 15 0.04 7.23 13.13
N GLY A 16 1.04 6.98 12.32
CA GLY A 16 2.17 6.20 12.78
C GLY A 16 3.32 6.16 11.80
N LYS A 17 4.47 5.71 12.30
CA LYS A 17 5.61 5.33 11.47
C LYS A 17 5.41 3.90 11.00
N VAL A 18 5.82 3.62 9.77
CA VAL A 18 5.80 2.28 9.19
C VAL A 18 7.17 1.99 8.60
N ARG A 19 7.57 0.72 8.61
CA ARG A 19 8.74 0.25 7.87
C ARG A 19 8.26 -0.82 6.90
N MET A 20 8.40 -0.57 5.61
CA MET A 20 7.96 -1.47 4.56
C MET A 20 9.18 -2.12 3.89
N MET A 21 8.98 -3.34 3.39
CA MET A 21 9.96 -3.97 2.53
C MET A 21 9.45 -3.77 1.10
N ALA A 22 10.22 -3.07 0.28
CA ALA A 22 9.94 -3.02 -1.15
C ALA A 22 10.17 -4.42 -1.73
N SER A 23 9.14 -5.02 -2.32
CA SER A 23 9.32 -6.14 -3.24
C SER A 23 9.54 -5.53 -4.60
N GLU A 24 10.70 -5.78 -5.22
CA GLU A 24 10.97 -5.36 -6.58
C GLU A 24 10.03 -6.12 -7.54
N PHE A 25 8.92 -5.51 -7.94
CA PHE A 25 8.29 -5.85 -9.21
C PHE A 25 8.67 -4.74 -10.18
N SER A 26 9.62 -5.05 -11.08
CA SER A 26 9.96 -4.15 -12.16
C SER A 26 8.73 -3.94 -13.03
N ALA A 27 8.05 -2.81 -12.86
CA ALA A 27 7.18 -2.25 -13.89
C ALA A 27 8.06 -2.02 -15.13
N GLY A 28 7.84 -2.83 -16.16
CA GLY A 28 8.74 -2.88 -17.30
C GLY A 28 8.67 -1.61 -18.14
N GLU A 29 9.84 -1.04 -18.45
CA GLU A 29 10.18 -0.60 -19.81
C GLU A 29 11.71 -0.46 -19.99
N GLY A 30 12.25 -1.07 -21.05
CA GLY A 30 13.31 -0.47 -21.87
C GLY A 30 14.80 -0.67 -21.52
N LEU A 31 15.37 -1.75 -22.08
CA LEU A 31 16.70 -1.81 -22.75
C LEU A 31 18.00 -1.56 -21.94
N SER A 32 18.78 -2.65 -21.79
CA SER A 32 20.18 -2.78 -22.26
C SER A 32 21.12 -3.40 -21.22
N ALA A 33 21.43 -4.68 -21.38
CA ALA A 33 22.79 -5.22 -21.25
C ALA A 33 22.82 -6.67 -21.77
N ASN A 34 23.26 -6.80 -23.02
CA ASN A 34 24.28 -7.77 -23.47
C ASN A 34 24.47 -9.09 -22.68
N THR A 35 24.24 -10.20 -23.40
CA THR A 35 25.31 -11.16 -23.74
C THR A 35 25.64 -12.30 -22.74
N GLN A 36 25.46 -13.53 -23.27
CA GLN A 36 26.08 -14.83 -22.91
C GLN A 36 25.31 -15.68 -21.90
N LYS A 37 24.71 -16.81 -22.32
CA LYS A 37 25.34 -18.13 -22.56
C LYS A 37 25.96 -18.69 -21.29
N GLY A 38 25.40 -19.76 -20.73
CA GLY A 38 26.09 -20.56 -19.73
C GLY A 38 25.19 -21.32 -18.77
N ASP A 39 25.17 -22.63 -18.96
CA ASP A 39 24.68 -23.67 -18.05
C ASP A 39 25.27 -23.57 -16.62
N SER A 40 24.64 -24.31 -15.70
CA SER A 40 25.07 -24.73 -14.36
C SER A 40 24.50 -24.00 -13.13
N ASN A 41 23.72 -24.80 -12.41
CA ASN A 41 23.37 -24.79 -10.99
C ASN A 41 24.22 -23.83 -10.12
N LYS A 42 23.66 -22.67 -9.78
CA LYS A 42 24.17 -21.84 -8.70
C LYS A 42 22.98 -21.41 -7.84
N VAL A 43 22.74 -22.18 -6.77
CA VAL A 43 22.02 -21.71 -5.59
C VAL A 43 22.67 -20.39 -5.18
N VAL A 44 22.07 -19.28 -5.61
CA VAL A 44 22.43 -17.95 -5.14
C VAL A 44 21.90 -17.88 -3.72
N LYS A 45 22.79 -18.31 -2.82
CA LYS A 45 22.83 -17.96 -1.41
C LYS A 45 22.39 -16.51 -1.29
N VAL A 46 21.16 -16.29 -0.83
CA VAL A 46 20.58 -14.97 -0.52
C VAL A 46 21.47 -14.40 0.58
N LYS A 47 22.52 -13.71 0.14
CA LYS A 47 23.63 -13.25 0.97
C LYS A 47 23.15 -11.96 1.63
N GLY A 48 22.44 -12.13 2.74
CA GLY A 48 22.18 -11.10 3.74
C GLY A 48 21.54 -9.82 3.19
N MET A 49 20.20 -9.81 3.08
CA MET A 49 19.45 -8.55 3.18
C MET A 49 19.76 -7.94 4.54
N LYS A 50 20.70 -7.00 4.57
CA LYS A 50 20.95 -6.14 5.73
C LYS A 50 19.76 -5.19 5.88
N HIS A 51 18.67 -5.74 6.40
CA HIS A 51 17.59 -5.14 7.20
C HIS A 51 17.42 -3.62 7.08
N GLY A 52 17.08 -3.17 5.89
CA GLY A 52 16.99 -1.76 5.53
C GLY A 52 15.64 -1.33 5.00
N GLY A 53 14.51 -1.98 5.39
CA GLY A 53 13.18 -1.62 4.89
C GLY A 53 12.95 -0.10 4.89
N GLU A 54 12.30 0.39 3.84
CA GLU A 54 11.98 1.79 3.66
C GLU A 54 11.09 2.28 4.82
N VAL A 55 11.49 3.38 5.46
CA VAL A 55 10.75 3.96 6.57
C VAL A 55 9.85 5.04 6.03
N GLY A 56 8.59 5.02 6.47
CA GLY A 56 7.56 5.95 6.09
C GLY A 56 6.65 6.31 7.25
N GLY A 57 5.61 7.06 6.94
CA GLY A 57 4.55 7.43 7.86
C GLY A 57 3.19 7.31 7.21
N PHE A 58 2.17 7.07 8.02
CA PHE A 58 0.79 7.03 7.55
C PHE A 58 -0.12 7.86 8.44
N VAL A 59 -1.23 8.28 7.85
CA VAL A 59 -2.37 8.91 8.48
C VAL A 59 -3.61 8.20 7.97
N LEU A 60 -4.45 7.71 8.86
CA LEU A 60 -5.74 7.10 8.58
C LEU A 60 -6.81 7.85 9.36
N TRP A 61 -7.83 8.30 8.66
CA TRP A 61 -9.07 8.81 9.24
C TRP A 61 -10.23 7.92 8.80
N GLN A 62 -11.15 7.64 9.71
CA GLN A 62 -12.37 6.90 9.44
C GLN A 62 -13.54 7.57 10.16
N LYS A 63 -14.69 7.66 9.50
CA LYS A 63 -15.96 8.10 10.07
C LYS A 63 -17.07 7.18 9.60
N ARG A 64 -17.96 6.79 10.51
CA ARG A 64 -19.13 5.98 10.18
C ARG A 64 -20.25 6.83 9.56
N PRO A 65 -21.05 6.27 8.63
CA PRO A 65 -20.77 5.06 7.85
C PRO A 65 -19.80 5.37 6.70
N ASP A 66 -18.90 4.42 6.40
CA ASP A 66 -18.20 4.32 5.11
C ASP A 66 -17.31 5.48 4.61
N LEU A 67 -17.07 6.49 5.44
CA LEU A 67 -16.12 7.57 5.13
C LEU A 67 -14.75 7.22 5.68
N TRP A 68 -13.72 7.29 4.85
CA TRP A 68 -12.34 7.12 5.32
C TRP A 68 -11.35 7.75 4.34
N SER A 69 -10.16 8.06 4.85
CA SER A 69 -9.03 8.52 4.04
C SER A 69 -7.73 8.01 4.65
N LEU A 70 -6.85 7.51 3.80
CA LEU A 70 -5.52 7.06 4.11
C LEU A 70 -4.52 7.85 3.29
N GLU A 71 -3.48 8.32 3.96
CA GLU A 71 -2.27 8.85 3.35
C GLU A 71 -1.08 8.06 3.87
N LEU A 72 -0.25 7.55 2.97
CA LEU A 72 0.96 6.81 3.27
C LEU A 72 2.11 7.44 2.48
N VAL A 73 3.20 7.79 3.16
CA VAL A 73 4.41 8.33 2.54
C VAL A 73 5.57 7.43 2.91
N VAL A 74 6.23 6.84 1.91
CA VAL A 74 7.39 5.97 2.09
C VAL A 74 8.41 6.27 0.99
N SER A 75 9.67 6.43 1.39
CA SER A 75 10.78 6.72 0.45
C SER A 75 10.54 7.89 -0.53
N GLY A 76 9.79 8.92 -0.11
CA GLY A 76 9.45 10.08 -0.95
C GLY A 76 8.24 9.89 -1.87
N THR A 77 7.68 8.68 -1.91
CA THR A 77 6.46 8.35 -2.63
C THR A 77 5.26 8.52 -1.72
N LYS A 78 4.28 9.33 -2.16
CA LYS A 78 2.98 9.48 -1.49
C LYS A 78 1.93 8.64 -2.18
N ILE A 79 1.21 7.85 -1.38
CA ILE A 79 0.05 7.06 -1.76
C ILE A 79 -1.14 7.60 -0.99
N THR A 80 -2.25 7.83 -1.67
CA THR A 80 -3.51 8.24 -1.03
C THR A 80 -4.64 7.32 -1.45
N ALA A 81 -5.55 7.03 -0.52
CA ALA A 81 -6.77 6.29 -0.79
C ALA A 81 -7.90 6.80 0.10
N GLY A 82 -9.15 6.57 -0.28
CA GLY A 82 -10.28 6.99 0.53
C GLY A 82 -11.63 6.53 -0.01
N SER A 83 -12.67 6.84 0.75
CA SER A 83 -14.06 6.72 0.33
C SER A 83 -14.93 7.82 0.94
N ASP A 84 -15.90 8.29 0.15
CA ASP A 84 -16.94 9.25 0.54
C ASP A 84 -18.29 8.56 0.85
N GLY A 85 -18.30 7.23 0.95
CA GLY A 85 -19.50 6.42 1.10
C GLY A 85 -20.24 6.10 -0.21
N LYS A 86 -19.79 6.64 -1.35
CA LYS A 86 -20.36 6.36 -2.69
C LYS A 86 -19.33 5.77 -3.64
N VAL A 87 -18.11 6.29 -3.56
CA VAL A 87 -16.96 5.95 -4.40
C VAL A 87 -15.78 5.69 -3.49
N ALA A 88 -14.97 4.71 -3.85
CA ALA A 88 -13.63 4.55 -3.29
C ALA A 88 -12.61 4.94 -4.35
N TRP A 89 -11.59 5.71 -3.95
CA TRP A 89 -10.52 6.18 -4.83
C TRP A 89 -9.15 5.80 -4.29
N ARG A 90 -8.17 5.73 -5.19
CA ARG A 90 -6.75 5.61 -4.89
C ARG A 90 -5.90 6.39 -5.88
N GLN A 91 -4.79 6.91 -5.39
CA GLN A 91 -3.77 7.60 -6.17
C GLN A 91 -2.39 7.11 -5.72
N THR A 92 -1.65 6.54 -6.67
CA THR A 92 -0.29 6.02 -6.50
C THR A 92 0.56 6.55 -7.65
N PRO A 93 1.85 6.87 -7.47
CA PRO A 93 2.67 7.42 -8.55
C PRO A 93 2.87 6.47 -9.75
N TRP A 94 2.64 5.18 -9.56
CA TRP A 94 2.90 4.11 -10.53
C TRP A 94 1.65 3.63 -11.28
N HIS A 95 0.45 4.12 -10.92
CA HIS A 95 -0.81 3.75 -11.57
C HIS A 95 -1.70 4.99 -11.72
N ASP A 96 -2.46 5.03 -12.81
CA ASP A 96 -3.48 6.06 -13.00
C ASP A 96 -4.48 6.07 -11.86
N SER A 97 -4.94 7.28 -11.52
CA SER A 97 -5.93 7.49 -10.45
C SER A 97 -7.16 6.62 -10.73
N HIS A 98 -7.43 5.68 -9.82
CA HIS A 98 -8.48 4.70 -10.00
C HIS A 98 -9.61 4.98 -9.02
N ALA A 99 -10.81 5.22 -9.56
CA ALA A 99 -12.04 5.38 -8.81
C ALA A 99 -12.96 4.21 -9.15
N SER A 100 -13.28 3.38 -8.15
CA SER A 100 -14.22 2.28 -8.34
C SER A 100 -15.60 2.70 -7.83
N LYS A 101 -16.61 2.60 -8.70
CA LYS A 101 -18.02 2.74 -8.32
C LYS A 101 -18.51 1.38 -7.78
N GLY A 102 -19.06 1.36 -6.58
CA GLY A 102 -19.54 0.15 -5.92
C GLY A 102 -19.76 0.38 -4.42
N PRO A 103 -20.41 -0.57 -3.71
CA PRO A 103 -20.61 -0.45 -2.27
C PRO A 103 -19.26 -0.22 -1.57
N PRO A 104 -19.22 0.62 -0.52
CA PRO A 104 -17.98 0.96 0.17
C PRO A 104 -17.18 -0.28 0.54
N ARG A 105 -15.97 -0.39 -0.03
CA ARG A 105 -15.08 -1.51 0.29
C ARG A 105 -14.57 -1.28 1.72
N PRO A 106 -14.59 -2.30 2.59
CA PRO A 106 -13.93 -2.19 3.88
C PRO A 106 -12.48 -1.77 3.68
N LEU A 107 -11.98 -0.84 4.51
CA LEU A 107 -10.60 -0.33 4.47
C LEU A 107 -9.55 -1.43 4.25
N ARG A 108 -9.76 -2.60 4.86
CA ARG A 108 -8.90 -3.78 4.74
C ARG A 108 -8.67 -4.24 3.30
N ARG A 109 -9.68 -4.15 2.42
CA ARG A 109 -9.55 -4.60 1.02
C ARG A 109 -8.82 -3.58 0.17
N SER A 110 -8.98 -2.29 0.43
CA SER A 110 -8.30 -1.22 -0.33
C SER A 110 -6.78 -1.36 -0.20
N LEU A 111 -6.29 -1.61 1.04
CA LEU A 111 -4.88 -1.87 1.31
C LEU A 111 -4.34 -3.14 0.64
N GLN A 112 -5.18 -4.18 0.51
CA GLN A 112 -4.74 -5.48 0.00
C GLN A 112 -4.50 -5.47 -1.51
N VAL A 113 -5.20 -4.62 -2.26
CA VAL A 113 -5.04 -4.52 -3.72
C VAL A 113 -3.82 -3.66 -4.10
N ASP A 114 -3.36 -2.78 -3.20
CA ASP A 114 -2.23 -1.87 -3.46
C ASP A 114 -0.88 -2.43 -2.97
N LEU A 115 -0.86 -3.35 -2.01
CA LEU A 115 0.38 -3.94 -1.49
C LEU A 115 0.84 -5.21 -2.23
N CYS A 116 -0.02 -5.79 -3.07
CA CYS A 116 0.27 -7.01 -3.83
C CYS A 116 0.28 -6.80 -5.34
N ALA A 117 0.06 -5.57 -5.84
CA ALA A 117 0.14 -5.21 -7.25
C ALA A 117 1.40 -4.38 -7.51
#